data_AF-A0A7W1ADB8-F1
#
_entry.id   AF-A0A7W1ADB8-F1
#
_cell.length_a   1.000
_cell.length_b   1.000
_cell.length_c   1.000
_cell.angle_alpha   90.00
_cell.angle_beta   90.00
_cell.angle_gamma   90.00
#
_symmetry.space_group_name_H-M   'P 1'
#
loop_
_entity.id
_entity.type
_entity.pdbx_description
1 polymer ?
#
loop_
_entity_poly.entity_id
_entity_poly.type
_entity_poly.pdbx_seq_one_letter_code
_entity_poly.pdbx_strand_id
1 'polypeptide(L)'
;LRTPLASTRALIEALADGVAADPQTESRYLSSASRELEHLSRLVDDLFELARIDAGLLQLSLEEASLHDLISDTISSFQPQADQRGVRLVGEVAGDVDPVLANPSRLQRVLHNLVSNALRHTPADGTVALRATPEGEEVRVEVADTGEGIAAEDLPRVFERSFRGEQSRTRAEKDDAPGAGLGLAIARGLVEAHGGTMDVESDLGRGSRFRFTLRRA
;
A
#
# COMPACT_ATOMS: atom_id res chain seq x y z
N LEU A 1 -11.62 -9.78 7.56
CA LEU A 1 -13.07 -9.51 7.57
C LEU A 1 -13.74 -9.75 8.93
N ARG A 2 -13.51 -10.87 9.64
CA ARG A 2 -14.16 -11.14 10.94
C ARG A 2 -13.84 -10.12 12.04
N THR A 3 -12.58 -9.69 12.16
CA THR A 3 -12.14 -8.71 13.17
C THR A 3 -12.82 -7.34 12.99
N PRO A 4 -12.80 -6.70 11.80
CA PRO A 4 -13.54 -5.46 11.58
C PRO A 4 -15.01 -5.58 11.95
N LEU A 5 -15.65 -6.64 11.46
CA LEU A 5 -17.07 -6.86 11.69
C LEU A 5 -17.40 -7.02 13.18
N ALA A 6 -16.57 -7.74 13.93
CA ALA A 6 -16.75 -7.91 15.37
C ALA A 6 -16.55 -6.60 16.14
N SER A 7 -15.56 -5.79 15.75
CA SER A 7 -15.28 -4.47 16.33
C SER A 7 -16.44 -3.50 16.08
N THR A 8 -16.90 -3.37 14.83
CA THR A 8 -18.06 -2.53 14.48
C THR A 8 -19.31 -2.97 15.25
N ARG A 9 -19.54 -4.28 15.35
CA ARG A 9 -20.68 -4.82 16.09
C ARG A 9 -20.63 -4.46 17.58
N ALA A 10 -19.47 -4.63 18.22
CA ALA A 10 -19.29 -4.29 19.63
C ALA A 10 -19.49 -2.78 19.90
N LEU A 11 -19.02 -1.92 19.00
CA LEU A 11 -19.21 -0.46 19.10
C LEU A 11 -20.70 -0.08 18.98
N ILE A 12 -21.43 -0.70 18.05
CA ILE A 12 -22.88 -0.47 17.87
C ILE A 12 -23.67 -1.00 19.07
N GLU A 13 -23.31 -2.18 19.60
CA GLU A 13 -23.94 -2.74 20.80
C GLU A 13 -23.71 -1.83 22.02
N ALA A 14 -22.50 -1.32 22.23
CA ALA A 14 -22.20 -0.39 23.33
C ALA A 14 -22.96 0.95 23.21
N LEU A 15 -23.18 1.44 21.99
CA LEU A 15 -24.03 2.61 21.73
C LEU A 15 -25.51 2.30 22.07
N ALA A 16 -26.01 1.15 21.63
CA ALA A 16 -27.39 0.72 21.86
C ALA A 16 -27.71 0.47 23.34
N ASP A 17 -26.75 -0.06 24.11
CA ASP A 17 -26.87 -0.34 25.54
C ASP A 17 -26.71 0.92 26.42
N GLY A 18 -26.45 2.09 25.81
CA GLY A 18 -26.27 3.36 26.53
C GLY A 18 -24.97 3.46 27.32
N VAL A 19 -23.98 2.61 27.02
CA VAL A 19 -22.64 2.64 27.66
C VAL A 19 -21.88 3.91 27.28
N ALA A 20 -22.16 4.47 26.09
CA ALA A 20 -21.63 5.73 25.59
C ALA A 20 -22.67 6.86 25.70
N ALA A 21 -23.09 7.19 26.93
CA ALA A 21 -24.18 8.14 27.18
C ALA A 21 -23.79 9.62 27.03
N ASP A 22 -22.50 9.96 27.02
CA ASP A 22 -22.06 11.33 26.79
C ASP A 22 -21.77 11.59 25.29
N PRO A 23 -22.06 12.81 24.79
CA PRO A 23 -21.89 13.13 23.36
C PRO A 23 -20.47 12.95 22.81
N GLN A 24 -19.44 13.06 23.65
CA GLN A 24 -18.05 12.91 23.20
C GLN A 24 -17.71 11.44 22.98
N THR A 25 -18.13 10.57 23.88
CA THR A 25 -17.95 9.12 23.75
C THR A 25 -18.78 8.58 22.59
N GLU A 26 -20.03 9.03 22.42
CA GLU A 26 -20.88 8.66 21.28
C GLU A 26 -20.21 9.01 19.94
N SER A 27 -19.72 10.25 19.80
CA SER A 27 -19.03 10.71 18.59
C SER A 27 -17.76 9.91 18.30
N ARG A 28 -16.99 9.55 19.33
CA ARG A 28 -15.80 8.69 19.19
C ARG A 28 -16.13 7.28 18.71
N TYR A 29 -17.21 6.70 19.23
CA TYR A 29 -17.64 5.35 18.87
C TYR A 29 -18.16 5.31 17.43
N LEU A 30 -19.00 6.28 17.04
CA LEU A 30 -19.47 6.43 15.66
C LEU A 30 -18.30 6.63 14.69
N SER A 31 -17.35 7.51 15.03
CA SER A 31 -16.15 7.74 14.20
C SER A 31 -15.31 6.48 14.05
N SER A 32 -15.18 5.68 15.12
CA SER A 32 -14.45 4.40 15.08
C SER A 32 -15.18 3.36 14.24
N ALA A 33 -16.50 3.26 14.36
CA ALA A 33 -17.32 2.38 13.55
C ALA A 33 -17.24 2.74 12.06
N SER A 34 -17.30 4.02 11.70
CA SER A 34 -17.13 4.49 10.32
C SER A 34 -15.76 4.12 9.74
N ARG A 35 -14.67 4.33 10.49
CA ARG A 35 -13.32 3.91 10.07
C ARG A 35 -13.23 2.41 9.81
N GLU A 36 -13.86 1.60 10.67
CA GLU A 36 -13.86 0.14 10.52
C GLU A 36 -14.68 -0.32 9.32
N LEU A 37 -15.81 0.36 9.03
CA LEU A 37 -16.61 0.11 7.83
C LEU A 37 -15.84 0.48 6.56
N GLU A 38 -15.17 1.63 6.52
CA GLU A 38 -14.30 2.01 5.41
C GLU A 38 -13.16 1.01 5.22
N HIS A 39 -12.59 0.50 6.32
CA HIS A 39 -11.58 -0.55 6.25
C HIS A 39 -12.17 -1.83 5.64
N LEU A 40 -13.34 -2.26 6.11
CA LEU A 40 -14.02 -3.45 5.59
C LEU A 40 -14.33 -3.33 4.09
N SER A 41 -14.83 -2.17 3.63
CA SER A 41 -15.09 -1.91 2.21
C SER A 41 -13.82 -2.06 1.37
N ARG A 42 -12.70 -1.45 1.81
CA ARG A 42 -11.40 -1.60 1.14
C ARG A 42 -10.95 -3.07 1.07
N LEU A 43 -11.16 -3.85 2.13
CA LEU A 43 -10.82 -5.27 2.12
C LEU A 43 -11.66 -6.09 1.14
N VAL A 44 -12.94 -5.73 0.97
CA VAL A 44 -13.82 -6.35 -0.03
C VAL A 44 -13.34 -6.01 -1.44
N ASP A 45 -13.04 -4.74 -1.70
CA ASP A 45 -12.52 -4.29 -3.00
C ASP A 45 -11.18 -4.96 -3.35
N ASP A 46 -10.28 -5.08 -2.37
CA ASP A 46 -9.01 -5.80 -2.52
C ASP A 46 -9.21 -7.29 -2.85
N LEU A 47 -10.19 -7.93 -2.22
CA LEU A 47 -10.51 -9.33 -2.50
C LEU A 47 -11.06 -9.53 -3.91
N PHE A 48 -11.97 -8.64 -4.36
CA PHE A 48 -12.49 -8.68 -5.72
C PHE A 48 -11.39 -8.43 -6.75
N GLU A 49 -10.49 -7.49 -6.48
CA GLU A 49 -9.35 -7.22 -7.37
C GLU A 49 -8.46 -8.45 -7.51
N LEU A 50 -8.09 -9.08 -6.39
CA LEU A 50 -7.28 -10.30 -6.39
C LEU A 50 -7.96 -11.44 -7.14
N ALA A 51 -9.27 -11.64 -6.93
CA ALA A 51 -10.01 -12.66 -7.65
C ALA A 51 -9.97 -12.44 -9.17
N ARG A 52 -10.00 -11.19 -9.63
CA ARG A 52 -9.86 -10.85 -11.06
C ARG A 52 -8.46 -11.09 -11.60
N ILE A 53 -7.43 -10.74 -10.83
CA ILE A 53 -6.02 -10.99 -11.15
C ILE A 53 -5.80 -12.50 -11.31
N ASP A 54 -6.23 -13.30 -10.34
CA ASP A 54 -6.06 -14.76 -10.32
C ASP A 54 -6.74 -15.47 -11.48
N ALA A 55 -7.93 -14.98 -11.85
CA ALA A 55 -8.70 -15.52 -12.95
C ALA A 55 -8.14 -15.11 -14.33
N GLY A 56 -7.10 -14.26 -14.38
CA GLY A 56 -6.59 -13.68 -15.62
C GLY A 56 -7.61 -12.77 -16.32
N LEU A 57 -8.60 -12.25 -15.58
CA LEU A 57 -9.69 -11.43 -16.09
C LEU A 57 -9.41 -9.93 -15.97
N LEU A 58 -8.18 -9.56 -15.60
CA LEU A 58 -7.77 -8.18 -15.53
C LEU A 58 -7.42 -7.69 -16.95
N GLN A 59 -8.37 -6.97 -17.56
CA GLN A 59 -8.13 -6.25 -18.80
C GLN A 59 -7.81 -4.79 -18.47
N LEU A 60 -6.60 -4.36 -18.82
CA LEU A 60 -6.17 -2.98 -18.69
C LEU A 60 -6.35 -2.24 -20.01
N SER A 61 -6.96 -1.06 -19.93
CA SER A 61 -6.85 -0.07 -21.00
C SER A 61 -5.57 0.71 -20.74
N LEU A 62 -4.55 0.47 -21.57
CA LEU A 62 -3.27 1.17 -21.51
C LEU A 62 -3.35 2.46 -22.34
N GLU A 63 -2.82 3.54 -21.79
CA GLU A 63 -2.69 4.85 -22.42
C GLU A 63 -1.32 5.45 -22.08
N GLU A 64 -0.92 6.49 -22.81
CA GLU A 64 0.27 7.26 -22.47
C GLU A 64 0.05 7.98 -21.14
N ALA A 65 0.89 7.67 -20.16
CA ALA A 65 0.80 8.20 -18.81
C ALA A 65 2.13 8.86 -18.39
N SER A 66 2.01 9.90 -17.56
CA SER A 66 3.13 10.63 -16.95
C SER A 66 3.46 10.01 -15.59
N LEU A 67 4.64 9.40 -15.47
CA LEU A 67 5.17 8.93 -14.18
C LEU A 67 5.50 10.09 -13.26
N HIS A 68 5.91 11.25 -13.80
CA HIS A 68 6.11 12.45 -13.00
C HIS A 68 4.83 12.82 -12.25
N ASP A 69 3.70 12.87 -12.95
CA ASP A 69 2.41 13.25 -12.35
C ASP A 69 1.94 12.22 -11.34
N LEU A 70 1.99 10.92 -11.68
CA LEU A 70 1.56 9.84 -10.79
C LEU A 70 2.39 9.77 -9.50
N ILE A 71 3.71 9.96 -9.59
CA ILE A 71 4.60 10.00 -8.42
C ILE A 71 4.33 11.26 -7.59
N SER A 72 4.15 12.42 -8.22
CA SER A 72 3.82 13.68 -7.56
C SER A 72 2.49 13.60 -6.80
N ASP A 73 1.46 13.03 -7.42
CA ASP A 73 0.14 12.82 -6.81
C ASP A 73 0.19 11.83 -5.65
N THR A 74 1.00 10.78 -5.78
CA THR A 74 1.24 9.81 -4.71
C THR A 74 1.90 10.49 -3.51
N ILE A 75 2.96 11.26 -3.73
CA ILE A 75 3.66 11.99 -2.66
C ILE A 75 2.71 12.95 -1.95
N SER A 76 1.96 13.75 -2.72
CA SER A 76 0.99 14.70 -2.19
C SER A 76 -0.09 14.02 -1.32
N SER A 77 -0.56 12.85 -1.73
CA SER A 77 -1.57 12.07 -1.01
C SER A 77 -1.06 11.51 0.33
N PHE A 78 0.21 11.12 0.39
CA PHE A 78 0.81 10.51 1.58
C PHE A 78 1.59 11.49 2.47
N GLN A 79 1.84 12.71 2.02
CA GLN A 79 2.59 13.72 2.77
C GLN A 79 2.04 13.95 4.19
N PRO A 80 0.72 14.12 4.41
CA PRO A 80 0.20 14.34 5.76
C PRO A 80 0.46 13.16 6.71
N GLN A 81 0.38 11.92 6.19
CA GLN A 81 0.66 10.71 6.97
C GLN A 81 2.16 10.57 7.26
N ALA A 82 3.01 10.89 6.29
CA ALA A 82 4.46 10.88 6.46
C ALA A 82 4.91 11.90 7.52
N ASP A 83 4.39 13.12 7.46
CA ASP A 83 4.66 14.19 8.43
C ASP A 83 4.20 13.80 9.84
N GLN A 84 2.99 13.23 9.98
CA GLN A 84 2.48 12.75 11.26
C GLN A 84 3.36 11.66 11.89
N ARG A 85 4.01 10.83 11.06
CA ARG A 85 4.91 9.77 11.49
C ARG A 85 6.37 10.22 11.65
N GLY A 86 6.70 11.46 11.26
CA GLY A 86 8.07 11.94 11.22
C GLY A 86 8.93 11.21 10.18
N VAL A 87 8.34 10.74 9.08
CA VAL A 87 9.05 10.06 7.99
C VAL A 87 9.24 11.02 6.82
N ARG A 88 10.45 11.08 6.28
CA ARG A 88 10.73 11.88 5.08
C ARG A 88 10.23 11.16 3.83
N LEU A 89 9.34 11.78 3.06
CA LEU A 89 8.84 11.27 1.77
C LEU A 89 9.46 12.08 0.63
N VAL A 90 10.11 11.42 -0.34
CA VAL A 90 10.79 12.10 -1.47
C VAL A 90 10.52 11.41 -2.80
N GLY A 91 10.55 12.18 -3.89
CA GLY A 91 10.44 11.70 -5.27
C GLY A 91 11.62 12.15 -6.12
N GLU A 92 12.20 11.23 -6.88
CA GLU A 92 13.31 11.47 -7.80
C GLU A 92 12.98 10.81 -9.16
N VAL A 93 12.44 11.59 -10.09
CA VAL A 93 12.00 11.11 -11.41
C VAL A 93 12.99 11.60 -12.47
N ALA A 94 13.59 10.70 -13.24
CA ALA A 94 14.51 11.07 -14.30
C ALA A 94 13.77 11.71 -15.48
N GLY A 95 14.38 12.71 -16.13
CA GLY A 95 13.70 13.53 -17.15
C GLY A 95 13.30 12.81 -18.43
N ASP A 96 13.83 11.62 -18.70
CA ASP A 96 13.57 10.84 -19.92
C ASP A 96 12.63 9.65 -19.69
N VAL A 97 11.95 9.53 -18.53
CA VAL A 97 11.10 8.37 -18.25
C VAL A 97 9.71 8.41 -18.90
N ASP A 98 9.24 9.58 -19.30
CA ASP A 98 7.89 9.76 -19.83
C ASP A 98 7.85 9.82 -21.36
N PRO A 99 6.73 9.41 -21.99
CA PRO A 99 5.58 8.73 -21.38
C PRO A 99 5.79 7.21 -21.23
N VAL A 100 5.01 6.59 -20.35
CA VAL A 100 4.89 5.12 -20.22
C VAL A 100 3.52 4.63 -20.69
N LEU A 101 3.42 3.39 -21.15
CA LEU A 101 2.14 2.74 -21.44
C LEU A 101 1.56 2.14 -20.17
N ALA A 102 0.58 2.81 -19.58
CA ALA A 102 -0.04 2.36 -18.34
C ALA A 102 -1.54 2.66 -18.27
N ASN A 103 -2.24 2.01 -17.35
CA ASN A 103 -3.52 2.52 -16.88
C ASN A 103 -3.26 3.40 -15.64
N PRO A 104 -3.45 4.73 -15.71
CA PRO A 104 -3.09 5.65 -14.63
C PRO A 104 -3.71 5.28 -13.28
N SER A 105 -5.00 4.94 -13.26
CA SER A 105 -5.70 4.60 -12.01
C SER A 105 -5.16 3.33 -11.34
N ARG A 106 -4.78 2.33 -12.15
CA ARG A 106 -4.22 1.05 -11.63
C ARG A 106 -2.78 1.23 -11.21
N LEU A 107 -2.00 2.01 -11.95
CA LEU A 107 -0.63 2.35 -11.59
C LEU A 107 -0.57 3.20 -10.31
N GLN A 108 -1.50 4.15 -10.14
CA GLN A 108 -1.65 4.89 -8.89
C GLN A 108 -1.91 3.95 -7.71
N ARG A 109 -2.73 2.89 -7.90
CA ARG A 109 -2.97 1.88 -6.86
C ARG A 109 -1.72 1.06 -6.54
N VAL A 110 -0.88 0.73 -7.52
CA VAL A 110 0.43 0.11 -7.29
C VAL A 110 1.28 1.00 -6.39
N LEU A 111 1.45 2.28 -6.76
CA LEU A 111 2.24 3.24 -5.99
C LEU A 111 1.70 3.41 -4.56
N HIS A 112 0.37 3.54 -4.40
CA HIS A 112 -0.27 3.65 -3.09
C HIS A 112 -0.01 2.43 -2.21
N ASN A 113 -0.09 1.21 -2.77
CA ASN A 113 0.19 -0.01 -2.01
C ASN A 113 1.65 -0.07 -1.55
N LEU A 114 2.60 0.29 -2.41
CA LEU A 114 4.02 0.29 -2.08
C LEU A 114 4.39 1.37 -1.05
N VAL A 115 3.91 2.60 -1.23
CA VAL A 115 4.18 3.72 -0.30
C VAL A 115 3.51 3.51 1.05
N SER A 116 2.26 3.02 1.07
CA SER A 116 1.57 2.68 2.32
C SER A 116 2.34 1.60 3.10
N ASN A 117 2.86 0.59 2.39
CA ASN A 117 3.72 -0.43 2.99
C ASN A 117 5.01 0.17 3.55
N ALA A 118 5.73 0.95 2.74
CA ALA A 118 6.96 1.62 3.14
C ALA A 118 6.76 2.48 4.41
N LEU A 119 5.75 3.36 4.43
CA LEU A 119 5.45 4.21 5.58
C LEU A 119 5.04 3.43 6.84
N ARG A 120 4.48 2.23 6.69
CA ARG A 120 4.13 1.35 7.81
C ARG A 120 5.35 0.75 8.48
N HIS A 121 6.38 0.43 7.72
CA HIS A 121 7.56 -0.28 8.22
C HIS A 121 8.75 0.64 8.47
N THR A 122 8.64 1.93 8.12
CA THR A 122 9.65 2.95 8.38
C THR A 122 9.44 3.61 9.75
N PRO A 123 10.45 3.62 10.64
CA PRO A 123 10.36 4.35 11.90
C PRO A 123 10.42 5.88 11.68
N ALA A 124 10.09 6.65 12.72
CA ALA A 124 10.32 8.09 12.71
C ALA A 124 11.80 8.40 12.41
N ASP A 125 12.06 9.53 11.77
CA ASP A 125 13.35 9.97 11.20
C ASP A 125 13.85 9.13 10.01
N GLY A 126 13.10 8.11 9.59
CA GLY A 126 13.39 7.33 8.38
C GLY A 126 13.00 8.05 7.09
N THR A 127 13.30 7.44 5.95
CA THR A 127 12.99 7.96 4.62
C THR A 127 12.29 6.92 3.75
N VAL A 128 11.29 7.37 2.99
CA VAL A 128 10.68 6.65 1.87
C VAL A 128 10.95 7.45 0.60
N ALA A 129 11.57 6.82 -0.40
CA ALA A 129 11.94 7.43 -1.67
C ALA A 129 11.26 6.71 -2.83
N LEU A 130 10.58 7.47 -3.68
CA LEU A 130 10.08 7.02 -4.97
C LEU A 130 11.07 7.45 -6.06
N ARG A 131 11.48 6.51 -6.92
CA ARG A 131 12.38 6.79 -8.03
C ARG A 131 11.84 6.23 -9.31
N ALA A 132 12.04 6.92 -10.42
CA ALA A 132 11.82 6.36 -11.75
C ALA A 132 13.04 6.65 -12.62
N THR A 133 13.56 5.59 -13.25
CA THR A 133 14.78 5.65 -14.06
C THR A 133 14.60 4.86 -15.34
N PRO A 134 15.18 5.32 -16.46
CA PRO A 134 15.15 4.59 -17.72
C PRO A 134 15.93 3.27 -17.62
N GLU A 135 15.41 2.21 -18.23
CA GLU A 135 16.06 0.90 -18.32
C GLU A 135 15.81 0.27 -19.69
N GLY A 136 16.63 0.66 -20.68
CA GLY A 136 16.45 0.23 -22.06
C GLY A 136 15.10 0.69 -22.64
N GLU A 137 14.27 -0.26 -23.05
CA GLU A 137 12.91 -0.06 -23.58
C GLU A 137 11.84 0.04 -22.47
N GLU A 138 12.26 -0.10 -21.22
CA GLU A 138 11.40 -0.02 -20.05
C GLU A 138 11.79 1.17 -19.16
N VAL A 139 10.92 1.46 -18.20
CA VAL A 139 11.20 2.34 -17.06
C VAL A 139 11.13 1.49 -15.80
N ARG A 140 12.18 1.56 -14.99
CA ARG A 140 12.17 0.99 -13.63
C ARG A 140 11.68 2.04 -12.65
N VAL A 141 10.65 1.68 -11.90
CA VAL A 141 10.16 2.43 -10.74
C VAL A 141 10.58 1.72 -9.46
N GLU A 142 11.14 2.45 -8.51
CA GLU A 142 11.59 1.95 -7.20
C GLU A 142 10.86 2.70 -6.08
N VAL A 143 10.38 1.96 -5.09
CA VAL A 143 9.96 2.50 -3.79
C VAL A 143 10.89 1.91 -2.73
N ALA A 144 11.77 2.76 -2.21
CA ALA A 144 12.79 2.40 -1.23
C ALA A 144 12.45 2.99 0.14
N ASP A 145 12.63 2.20 1.20
CA ASP A 145 12.44 2.62 2.58
C ASP A 145 13.68 2.34 3.43
N THR A 146 13.83 3.06 4.54
CA THR A 146 14.89 2.83 5.55
C THR A 146 14.32 2.16 6.80
N GLY A 147 13.33 1.28 6.62
CA GLY A 147 12.59 0.63 7.68
C GLY A 147 13.29 -0.59 8.29
N GLU A 148 12.49 -1.43 8.94
CA GLU A 148 12.95 -2.65 9.61
C GLU A 148 13.53 -3.71 8.66
N GLY A 149 13.24 -3.60 7.36
CA GLY A 149 13.63 -4.58 6.36
C GLY A 149 12.90 -5.92 6.51
N ILE A 150 13.26 -6.88 5.66
CA ILE A 150 12.58 -8.17 5.53
C ILE A 150 13.63 -9.28 5.70
N ALA A 151 13.29 -10.31 6.48
CA ALA A 151 14.15 -11.47 6.63
C ALA A 151 14.31 -12.20 5.29
N ALA A 152 15.50 -12.73 5.01
CA ALA A 152 15.78 -13.41 3.74
C ALA A 152 14.84 -14.62 3.48
N GLU A 153 14.41 -15.29 4.54
CA GLU A 153 13.44 -16.40 4.49
C GLU A 153 12.01 -15.96 4.14
N ASP A 154 11.67 -14.69 4.42
CA ASP A 154 10.35 -14.11 4.14
C ASP A 154 10.27 -13.51 2.73
N LEU A 155 11.41 -13.10 2.13
CA LEU A 155 11.46 -12.47 0.80
C LEU A 155 10.71 -13.24 -0.31
N PRO A 156 10.81 -14.58 -0.44
CA PRO A 156 10.06 -15.31 -1.47
C PRO A 156 8.54 -15.22 -1.31
N ARG A 157 8.07 -14.83 -0.12
CA ARG A 157 6.68 -14.92 0.30
C ARG A 157 5.98 -13.57 0.43
N VAL A 158 6.70 -12.45 0.32
CA VAL A 158 6.12 -11.10 0.56
C VAL A 158 4.97 -10.75 -0.38
N PHE A 159 4.90 -11.39 -1.54
CA PHE A 159 3.82 -11.23 -2.52
C PHE A 159 2.72 -12.28 -2.37
N GLU A 160 2.85 -13.25 -1.45
CA GLU A 160 1.78 -14.18 -1.13
C GLU A 160 0.62 -13.44 -0.44
N ARG A 161 -0.60 -13.91 -0.69
CA ARG A 161 -1.80 -13.32 -0.08
C ARG A 161 -1.80 -13.56 1.41
N SER A 162 -2.18 -12.51 2.15
CA SER A 162 -2.28 -12.55 3.61
C SER A 162 -0.95 -12.88 4.31
N PHE A 163 0.16 -12.87 3.57
CA PHE A 163 1.48 -13.02 4.17
C PHE A 163 1.81 -11.79 5.01
N ARG A 164 2.40 -12.06 6.17
CA ARG A 164 2.89 -11.07 7.12
C ARG A 164 4.08 -11.70 7.82
N GLY A 165 5.23 -11.04 7.75
CA GLY A 165 6.43 -11.42 8.49
C GLY A 165 6.18 -11.41 9.99
N GLU A 166 6.99 -12.15 10.73
CA GLU A 166 6.78 -12.41 12.17
C GLU A 166 6.83 -11.12 13.01
N GLN A 167 7.75 -10.20 12.72
CA GLN A 167 7.86 -8.89 13.39
C GLN A 167 6.63 -8.00 13.16
N SER A 168 6.02 -8.09 11.97
CA SER A 168 4.83 -7.32 11.63
C SER A 168 3.55 -7.84 12.30
N ARG A 169 3.54 -9.10 12.75
CA ARG A 169 2.42 -9.69 13.51
C ARG A 169 2.35 -9.12 14.92
N THR A 170 3.48 -8.94 15.58
CA THR A 170 3.57 -8.40 16.95
C THR A 170 3.18 -6.92 17.03
N ARG A 171 3.38 -6.16 15.94
CA ARG A 171 3.05 -4.72 15.86
C ARG A 171 1.56 -4.46 15.58
N ALA A 172 0.87 -5.42 14.96
CA ALA A 172 -0.57 -5.37 14.67
C ALA A 172 -1.45 -5.25 15.93
N GLU A 173 -0.93 -5.58 17.11
CA GLU A 173 -1.62 -5.40 18.39
C GLU A 173 -1.57 -3.95 18.91
N LYS A 174 -0.73 -3.08 18.32
CA LYS A 174 -0.46 -1.73 18.82
C LYS A 174 -0.92 -0.59 17.90
N ASP A 175 -1.09 -0.83 16.60
CA ASP A 175 -1.50 0.18 15.63
C ASP A 175 -2.97 0.04 15.22
N ASP A 176 -3.66 1.17 15.11
CA ASP A 176 -5.05 1.27 14.61
C ASP A 176 -5.12 0.78 13.14
N ALA A 177 -5.77 -0.37 12.94
CA ALA A 177 -6.06 -1.07 11.68
C ALA A 177 -4.86 -1.81 11.00
N PRO A 178 -4.67 -3.11 11.28
CA PRO A 178 -3.66 -3.92 10.60
C PRO A 178 -4.08 -4.25 9.15
N GLY A 179 -3.33 -3.74 8.17
CA GLY A 179 -3.56 -4.03 6.73
C GLY A 179 -3.57 -5.53 6.42
N ALA A 180 -4.53 -6.02 5.62
CA ALA A 180 -4.84 -7.45 5.42
C ALA A 180 -3.76 -8.30 4.70
N GLY A 181 -2.60 -7.73 4.36
CA GLY A 181 -1.55 -8.44 3.62
C GLY A 181 -1.96 -8.73 2.16
N LEU A 182 -2.81 -7.88 1.58
CA LEU A 182 -3.26 -8.02 0.19
C LEU A 182 -2.57 -7.01 -0.75
N GLY A 183 -2.10 -5.87 -0.23
CA GLY A 183 -1.58 -4.76 -1.02
C GLY A 183 -0.40 -5.12 -1.93
N LEU A 184 0.61 -5.84 -1.43
CA LEU A 184 1.77 -6.25 -2.23
C LEU A 184 1.39 -7.27 -3.32
N ALA A 185 0.50 -8.22 -3.01
CA ALA A 185 -0.02 -9.18 -3.99
C ALA A 185 -0.81 -8.47 -5.11
N ILE A 186 -1.64 -7.47 -4.76
CA ILE A 186 -2.36 -6.63 -5.72
C ILE A 186 -1.37 -5.82 -6.56
N ALA A 187 -0.38 -5.18 -5.93
CA ALA A 187 0.60 -4.37 -6.62
C ALA A 187 1.35 -5.19 -7.68
N ARG A 188 1.81 -6.39 -7.32
CA ARG A 188 2.45 -7.33 -8.25
C ARG A 188 1.53 -7.74 -9.39
N GLY A 189 0.31 -8.19 -9.09
CA GLY A 189 -0.63 -8.61 -10.13
C GLY A 189 -1.05 -7.49 -11.08
N LEU A 190 -1.16 -6.25 -10.58
CA LEU A 190 -1.41 -5.08 -11.44
C LEU A 190 -0.21 -4.80 -12.35
N VAL A 191 1.03 -4.85 -11.84
CA VAL A 191 2.23 -4.67 -12.66
C VAL A 191 2.37 -5.77 -13.72
N GLU A 192 2.13 -7.03 -13.36
CA GLU A 192 2.16 -8.15 -14.30
C GLU A 192 1.09 -7.98 -15.40
N ALA A 193 -0.09 -7.44 -15.06
CA ALA A 193 -1.11 -7.13 -16.06
C ALA A 193 -0.76 -5.94 -16.97
N HIS A 194 0.14 -5.04 -16.55
CA HIS A 194 0.77 -4.04 -17.42
C HIS A 194 1.87 -4.64 -18.31
N GLY A 195 2.20 -5.92 -18.14
CA GLY A 195 3.27 -6.61 -18.87
C GLY A 195 4.67 -6.33 -18.31
N GLY A 196 4.76 -5.75 -17.11
CA GLY A 196 6.01 -5.52 -16.38
C GLY A 196 6.33 -6.65 -15.39
N THR A 197 7.41 -6.46 -14.64
CA THR A 197 7.81 -7.36 -13.54
C THR A 197 7.91 -6.60 -12.24
N MET A 198 7.76 -7.28 -11.09
CA MET A 198 7.96 -6.70 -9.76
C MET A 198 8.86 -7.60 -8.92
N ASP A 199 9.83 -7.00 -8.26
CA ASP A 199 10.78 -7.65 -7.37
C ASP A 199 11.01 -6.84 -6.09
N VAL A 200 11.73 -7.46 -5.14
CA VAL A 200 12.10 -6.83 -3.88
C VAL A 200 13.53 -7.18 -3.51
N GLU A 201 14.26 -6.21 -2.99
CA GLU A 201 15.52 -6.37 -2.28
C GLU A 201 15.36 -5.81 -0.87
N SER A 202 15.81 -6.54 0.15
CA SER A 202 15.77 -6.06 1.52
C SER A 202 16.79 -6.78 2.40
N ASP A 203 17.34 -6.05 3.36
CA ASP A 203 18.16 -6.58 4.44
C ASP A 203 17.52 -6.16 5.77
N LEU A 204 17.45 -7.09 6.73
CA LEU A 204 16.99 -6.78 8.08
C LEU A 204 17.78 -5.61 8.70
N GLY A 205 17.05 -4.62 9.20
CA GLY A 205 17.58 -3.41 9.81
C GLY A 205 18.12 -2.35 8.84
N ARG A 206 18.00 -2.57 7.52
CA ARG A 206 18.47 -1.61 6.49
C ARG A 206 17.35 -1.08 5.59
N GLY A 207 16.15 -1.64 5.69
CA GLY A 207 14.99 -1.27 4.89
C GLY A 207 14.80 -2.14 3.66
N SER A 208 13.88 -1.72 2.78
CA SER A 208 13.46 -2.50 1.61
C SER A 208 13.43 -1.65 0.35
N ARG A 209 13.56 -2.29 -0.81
CA ARG A 209 13.42 -1.70 -2.14
C ARG A 209 12.49 -2.56 -2.94
N PHE A 210 11.29 -2.07 -3.19
CA PHE A 210 10.36 -2.69 -4.14
C PHE A 210 10.58 -2.04 -5.50
N ARG A 211 10.77 -2.85 -6.54
CA ARG A 211 11.03 -2.37 -7.89
C ARG A 211 10.03 -2.99 -8.85
N PHE A 212 9.61 -2.21 -9.83
CA PHE A 212 8.82 -2.73 -10.93
C PHE A 212 9.15 -2.05 -12.26
N THR A 213 8.83 -2.72 -13.36
CA THR A 213 9.05 -2.19 -14.70
C THR A 213 7.76 -1.83 -15.43
N LEU A 214 7.83 -0.85 -16.31
CA LEU A 214 6.77 -0.45 -17.23
C LEU A 214 7.36 -0.25 -18.61
N ARG A 215 6.58 -0.50 -19.66
CA ARG A 215 7.00 -0.22 -21.03
C ARG A 215 6.96 1.27 -21.30
N ARG A 216 7.98 1.77 -22.00
CA ARG A 216 7.93 3.09 -22.63
C ARG A 216 6.89 3.09 -23.75
N ALA A 217 6.28 4.25 -24.00
CA ALA A 217 5.34 4.44 -25.09
C ALA A 217 6.03 4.72 -26.44
#